data_AF-E6KZH8-F1
#
_entry.id   AF-E6KZH8-F1
#
_cell.length_a   1.000
_cell.length_b   1.000
_cell.length_c   1.000
_cell.angle_alpha   90.00
_cell.angle_beta   90.00
_cell.angle_gamma   90.00
#
_symmetry.space_group_name_H-M   'P 1'
#
loop_
_entity.id
_entity.type
_entity.pdbx_description
1 polymer ?
#
loop_
_entity_poly.entity_id
_entity_poly.type
_entity_poly.pdbx_seq_one_letter_code
_entity_poly.pdbx_strand_id
1 'polypeptide(L)'
;MDLNQKMDYSKLNAIELNAISISHQNMGKPKDEAFNSSFPYTTESILALAEQFIDYPAEYLGGLKILRDELITINKHLLQMAPKPPSLAPEETAAMLSNDELIDGLLKHSLVISLVSTFSYFQEIVAMRINMIENGAVEGVNHGPLN
;
A
#
# COMPACT_ATOMS: atom_id res chain seq x y z
N MET A 1 0.69 19.54 25.07
CA MET A 1 1.05 20.45 23.96
C MET A 1 -0.10 21.44 23.79
N ASP A 2 0.17 22.73 23.61
CA ASP A 2 -0.89 23.64 23.16
C ASP A 2 -1.15 23.34 21.68
N LEU A 3 -2.35 22.88 21.33
CA LEU A 3 -2.72 22.54 19.95
C LEU A 3 -2.68 23.76 19.02
N ASN A 4 -2.57 24.97 19.56
CA ASN A 4 -2.37 26.20 18.79
C ASN A 4 -0.90 26.45 18.42
N GLN A 5 0.05 25.68 18.95
CA GLN A 5 1.45 25.75 18.54
C GLN A 5 1.66 24.99 17.23
N LYS A 6 2.46 25.57 16.33
CA LYS A 6 2.86 24.93 15.07
C LYS A 6 3.66 23.66 15.37
N MET A 7 3.38 22.59 14.62
CA MET A 7 4.22 21.38 14.63
C MET A 7 5.66 21.71 14.24
N ASP A 8 6.60 21.10 14.95
CA ASP A 8 8.03 21.21 14.71
C ASP A 8 8.52 20.03 13.88
N TYR A 9 8.78 20.30 12.60
CA TYR A 9 9.29 19.33 11.63
C TYR A 9 10.82 19.35 11.48
N SER A 10 11.54 20.12 12.30
CA SER A 10 12.98 20.38 12.12
C SER A 10 13.86 19.12 12.14
N LYS A 11 13.39 18.04 12.75
CA LYS A 11 14.09 16.74 12.83
C LYS A 11 13.88 15.85 11.59
N LEU A 12 12.94 16.19 10.70
CA LEU A 12 12.59 15.35 9.56
C LEU A 12 13.53 15.57 8.37
N ASN A 13 13.84 14.48 7.69
CA ASN A 13 14.55 14.56 6.41
C ASN A 13 13.59 14.90 5.26
N ALA A 14 14.16 15.17 4.08
CA ALA A 14 13.38 15.57 2.90
C ALA A 14 12.37 14.51 2.43
N ILE A 15 12.67 13.22 2.60
CA ILE A 15 11.78 12.12 2.22
C ILE A 15 10.58 12.08 3.16
N GLU A 16 10.83 12.16 4.47
CA GLU A 16 9.78 12.18 5.50
C GLU A 16 8.85 13.38 5.36
N LEU A 17 9.43 14.57 5.14
CA LEU A 17 8.66 15.79 4.88
C LEU A 17 7.77 15.65 3.63
N ASN A 18 8.32 15.09 2.55
CA ASN A 18 7.57 14.90 1.32
C ASN A 18 6.45 13.85 1.49
N ALA A 19 6.71 12.77 2.23
CA ALA A 19 5.72 11.73 2.50
C ALA A 19 4.51 12.29 3.26
N ILE A 20 4.74 13.11 4.30
CA ILE A 20 3.68 13.80 5.04
C ILE A 20 2.92 14.77 4.15
N SER A 21 3.63 15.57 3.34
CA SER A 21 3.03 16.53 2.41
C SER A 21 2.08 15.85 1.41
N ILE A 22 2.53 14.75 0.78
CA ILE A 22 1.74 13.97 -0.17
C ILE A 22 0.54 13.31 0.53
N SER A 23 0.73 12.75 1.72
CA SER A 23 -0.37 12.15 2.48
C SER A 23 -1.47 13.18 2.79
N HIS A 24 -1.07 14.38 3.24
CA HIS A 24 -2.01 15.47 3.45
C HIS A 24 -2.75 15.88 2.16
N GLN A 25 -2.05 15.94 1.01
CA GLN A 25 -2.70 16.20 -0.28
C GLN A 25 -3.75 15.14 -0.60
N ASN A 26 -3.44 13.86 -0.41
CA ASN A 26 -4.38 12.76 -0.68
C ASN A 26 -5.63 12.80 0.20
N MET A 27 -5.51 13.23 1.47
CA MET A 27 -6.69 13.38 2.35
C MET A 27 -7.69 14.41 1.81
N GLY A 28 -7.22 15.41 1.05
CA GLY A 28 -8.06 16.42 0.43
C GLY A 28 -8.60 16.03 -0.95
N LYS A 29 -8.19 14.89 -1.52
CA LYS A 29 -8.60 14.47 -2.86
C LYS A 29 -10.01 13.87 -2.87
N PRO A 30 -10.80 14.10 -3.93
CA PRO A 30 -12.00 13.32 -4.21
C PRO A 30 -11.68 11.83 -4.35
N LYS A 31 -12.63 10.95 -4.03
CA LYS A 31 -12.46 9.48 -4.10
C LYS A 31 -12.08 8.96 -5.48
N ASP A 32 -12.42 9.71 -6.51
CA ASP A 32 -12.29 9.35 -7.93
C ASP A 32 -10.96 9.85 -8.51
N GLU A 33 -10.22 10.66 -7.76
CA GLU A 33 -8.90 11.14 -8.15
C GLU A 33 -7.83 10.10 -7.79
N ALA A 34 -6.84 9.94 -8.66
CA ALA A 34 -5.74 9.03 -8.42
C ALA A 34 -4.99 9.37 -7.13
N PHE A 35 -4.74 8.34 -6.32
CA PHE A 35 -3.93 8.44 -5.12
C PHE A 35 -2.47 8.74 -5.49
N ASN A 36 -1.88 9.77 -4.91
CA ASN A 36 -0.46 10.07 -5.08
C ASN A 36 0.34 9.25 -4.07
N SER A 37 1.29 8.42 -4.51
CA SER A 37 2.10 7.67 -3.56
C SER A 37 3.06 8.58 -2.77
N SER A 38 3.09 8.43 -1.44
CA SER A 38 4.12 9.04 -0.59
C SER A 38 5.53 8.51 -0.88
N PHE A 39 5.65 7.34 -1.52
CA PHE A 39 6.91 6.70 -1.90
C PHE A 39 6.90 6.33 -3.40
N PRO A 40 6.96 7.32 -4.30
CA PRO A 40 6.65 7.13 -5.72
C PRO A 40 7.54 6.09 -6.40
N TYR A 41 8.85 6.12 -6.20
CA TYR A 41 9.76 5.16 -6.86
C TYR A 41 9.56 3.71 -6.39
N THR A 42 9.26 3.51 -5.10
CA THR A 42 8.92 2.19 -4.56
C THR A 42 7.60 1.71 -5.12
N THR A 43 6.60 2.60 -5.19
CA THR A 43 5.31 2.30 -5.82
C THR A 43 5.49 1.90 -7.28
N GLU A 44 6.16 2.71 -8.09
CA GLU A 44 6.40 2.41 -9.51
C GLU A 44 7.11 1.07 -9.70
N SER A 45 8.08 0.74 -8.84
CA SER A 45 8.79 -0.55 -8.91
C SER A 45 7.86 -1.75 -8.66
N ILE A 46 6.93 -1.62 -7.71
CA ILE A 46 5.95 -2.68 -7.42
C ILE A 46 4.88 -2.74 -8.53
N LEU A 47 4.45 -1.61 -9.07
CA LEU A 47 3.50 -1.57 -10.20
C LEU A 47 4.11 -2.24 -11.44
N ALA A 48 5.36 -1.90 -11.77
CA ALA A 48 6.07 -2.53 -12.88
C ALA A 48 6.24 -4.05 -12.67
N LEU A 49 6.52 -4.49 -11.44
CA LEU A 49 6.53 -5.91 -11.11
C LEU A 49 5.14 -6.54 -11.29
N ALA A 50 4.08 -5.88 -10.84
CA ALA A 50 2.71 -6.35 -10.99
C ALA A 50 2.32 -6.54 -12.45
N GLU A 51 2.68 -5.60 -13.33
CA GLU A 51 2.42 -5.69 -14.76
C GLU A 51 3.04 -6.95 -15.39
N GLN A 52 4.22 -7.39 -14.93
CA GLN A 52 4.81 -8.65 -15.40
C GLN A 52 3.93 -9.89 -15.10
N PHE A 53 3.01 -9.79 -14.14
CA PHE A 53 2.11 -10.88 -13.78
C PHE A 53 0.85 -10.95 -14.65
N ILE A 54 0.58 -9.97 -15.51
CA ILE A 54 -0.55 -9.99 -16.45
C ILE A 54 -0.44 -11.20 -17.39
N ASP A 55 0.78 -11.53 -17.82
CA ASP A 55 1.06 -12.64 -18.74
C ASP A 55 1.76 -13.82 -18.03
N TYR A 56 1.70 -13.90 -16.70
CA TYR A 56 2.44 -14.92 -15.95
C TYR A 56 2.04 -16.34 -16.38
N PRO A 57 2.98 -17.30 -16.53
CA PRO A 57 2.65 -18.60 -17.12
C PRO A 57 1.61 -19.40 -16.32
N ALA A 58 0.71 -20.07 -17.05
CA ALA A 58 -0.41 -20.80 -16.46
C ALA A 58 0.03 -22.02 -15.63
N GLU A 59 1.20 -22.60 -15.92
CA GLU A 59 1.79 -23.70 -15.16
C GLU A 59 2.05 -23.35 -13.68
N TYR A 60 2.16 -22.05 -13.35
CA TYR A 60 2.35 -21.56 -11.99
C TYR A 60 1.05 -21.13 -11.29
N LEU A 61 -0.13 -21.58 -11.75
CA LEU A 61 -1.42 -21.23 -11.13
C LEU A 61 -1.44 -21.43 -9.61
N GLY A 62 -0.84 -22.51 -9.11
CA GLY A 62 -0.71 -22.77 -7.68
C GLY A 62 0.08 -21.67 -6.95
N GLY A 63 1.21 -21.23 -7.53
CA GLY A 63 2.03 -20.15 -7.00
C GLY A 63 1.33 -18.79 -7.04
N LEU A 64 0.57 -18.50 -8.11
CA LEU A 64 -0.23 -17.28 -8.21
C LEU A 64 -1.27 -17.17 -7.09
N LYS A 65 -1.96 -18.28 -6.76
CA LYS A 65 -2.93 -18.33 -5.66
C LYS A 65 -2.27 -18.04 -4.31
N ILE A 66 -1.10 -18.63 -4.06
CA ILE A 66 -0.33 -18.39 -2.85
C ILE A 66 0.08 -16.91 -2.77
N LEU A 67 0.65 -16.35 -3.84
CA LEU A 67 1.06 -14.94 -3.88
C LEU A 67 -0.12 -14.00 -3.60
N ARG A 68 -1.30 -14.26 -4.18
CA ARG A 68 -2.51 -13.47 -3.91
C ARG A 68 -2.85 -13.49 -2.42
N ASP A 69 -2.81 -14.66 -1.79
CA ASP A 69 -3.15 -14.81 -0.38
C ASP A 69 -2.08 -14.20 0.55
N GLU A 70 -0.80 -14.22 0.14
CA GLU A 70 0.30 -13.49 0.79
C GLU A 70 0.07 -11.98 0.73
N LEU A 71 -0.26 -11.42 -0.45
CA LEU A 71 -0.56 -10.00 -0.62
C LEU A 71 -1.75 -9.55 0.25
N ILE A 72 -2.82 -10.36 0.31
CA ILE A 72 -3.97 -10.11 1.19
C ILE A 72 -3.53 -10.06 2.66
N THR A 73 -2.68 -11.00 3.07
CA THR A 73 -2.19 -11.10 4.45
C THR A 73 -1.29 -9.91 4.81
N ILE A 74 -0.40 -9.52 3.90
CA ILE A 74 0.45 -8.32 4.05
C ILE A 74 -0.41 -7.07 4.21
N ASN A 75 -1.38 -6.86 3.31
CA ASN A 75 -2.29 -5.71 3.36
C ASN A 75 -3.07 -5.66 4.68
N LYS A 76 -3.59 -6.80 5.13
CA LYS A 76 -4.29 -6.91 6.41
C LYS A 76 -3.39 -6.47 7.58
N HIS A 77 -2.14 -6.91 7.61
CA HIS A 77 -1.21 -6.54 8.68
C HIS A 77 -0.75 -5.08 8.59
N LEU A 78 -0.52 -4.55 7.39
CA LEU A 78 -0.23 -3.13 7.21
C LEU A 78 -1.37 -2.25 7.73
N LEU A 79 -2.62 -2.60 7.43
CA LEU A 79 -3.80 -1.89 7.94
C LEU A 79 -3.90 -1.95 9.47
N GLN A 80 -3.47 -3.05 10.10
CA GLN A 80 -3.41 -3.15 11.57
C GLN A 80 -2.31 -2.27 12.19
N MET A 81 -1.28 -1.92 11.41
CA MET A 81 -0.22 -1.00 11.81
C MET A 81 -0.59 0.47 11.59
N ALA A 82 -1.73 0.75 10.94
CA ALA A 82 -2.22 2.12 10.81
C ALA A 82 -2.35 2.78 12.20
N PRO A 83 -2.07 4.08 12.31
CA PRO A 83 -2.20 4.78 13.59
C PRO A 83 -3.58 4.55 14.18
N LYS A 84 -3.61 4.17 15.46
CA LYS A 84 -4.87 3.98 16.17
C LYS A 84 -5.60 5.33 16.26
N PRO A 85 -6.94 5.35 16.09
CA PRO A 85 -7.69 6.55 16.40
C PRO A 85 -7.46 6.94 17.87
N PRO A 86 -7.58 8.24 18.20
CA PRO A 86 -7.32 8.72 19.56
C PRO A 86 -8.18 7.97 20.59
N SER A 87 -7.58 7.64 21.74
CA SER A 87 -8.31 7.04 22.86
C SER A 87 -9.39 7.99 23.39
N LEU A 88 -10.47 7.43 23.94
CA LEU A 88 -11.50 8.19 24.68
C LEU A 88 -11.03 8.60 26.08
N ALA A 89 -9.93 8.01 26.57
CA ALA A 89 -9.35 8.34 27.86
C ALA A 89 -8.49 9.62 27.74
N PRO A 90 -8.83 10.73 28.44
CA PRO A 90 -8.19 12.03 28.24
C PRO A 90 -6.66 12.04 28.42
N GLU A 91 -6.14 11.21 29.33
CA GLU A 91 -4.71 11.11 29.61
C GLU A 91 -3.94 10.42 28.48
N GLU A 92 -4.52 9.37 27.91
CA GLU A 92 -3.97 8.69 26.73
C GLU A 92 -4.06 9.60 25.49
N THR A 93 -5.17 10.33 25.34
CA THR A 93 -5.32 11.33 24.28
C THR A 93 -4.25 12.42 24.40
N ALA A 94 -3.97 12.93 25.61
CA ALA A 94 -2.98 13.98 25.82
C ALA A 94 -1.55 13.53 25.50
N ALA A 95 -1.20 12.27 25.78
CA ALA A 95 0.10 11.68 25.44
C ALA A 95 0.26 11.46 23.93
N MET A 96 -0.80 11.04 23.23
CA MET A 96 -0.82 10.90 21.76
C MET A 96 -0.72 12.23 21.00
N LEU A 97 -0.86 13.37 21.69
CA LEU A 97 -0.81 14.71 21.11
C LEU A 97 0.54 15.42 21.34
N SER A 98 1.61 14.68 21.63
CA SER A 98 2.97 15.24 21.58
C SER A 98 3.42 15.43 20.12
N ASN A 99 4.32 16.38 19.86
CA ASN A 99 4.81 16.63 18.49
C ASN A 99 5.46 15.38 17.87
N ASP A 100 6.28 14.66 18.65
CA ASP A 100 6.98 13.47 18.17
C ASP A 100 5.99 12.32 17.86
N GLU A 101 4.97 12.10 18.70
CA GLU A 101 3.92 11.08 18.45
C GLU A 101 3.02 11.45 17.25
N LEU A 102 2.70 12.72 17.08
CA LEU A 102 1.92 13.19 15.92
C LEU A 102 2.69 13.00 14.62
N ILE A 103 3.98 13.35 14.61
CA ILE A 103 4.85 13.16 13.44
C ILE A 103 5.01 11.67 13.12
N ASP A 104 5.28 10.84 14.12
CA ASP A 104 5.38 9.39 13.95
C ASP A 104 4.06 8.79 13.41
N GLY A 105 2.93 9.22 13.94
CA GLY A 105 1.60 8.85 13.45
C GLY A 105 1.40 9.23 11.97
N LEU A 106 1.76 10.45 11.57
CA LEU A 106 1.66 10.90 10.17
C LEU A 106 2.57 10.11 9.23
N LEU A 107 3.79 9.79 9.65
CA LEU A 107 4.73 8.99 8.86
C LEU A 107 4.24 7.55 8.69
N LYS A 108 3.77 6.93 9.78
CA LYS A 108 3.17 5.59 9.74
C LYS A 108 1.93 5.57 8.85
N HIS A 109 1.07 6.58 8.93
CA HIS A 109 -0.10 6.69 8.07
C HIS A 109 0.29 6.77 6.59
N SER A 110 1.24 7.67 6.25
CA SER A 110 1.77 7.83 4.89
C SER A 110 2.28 6.50 4.32
N LEU A 111 3.06 5.75 5.12
CA LEU A 111 3.62 4.45 4.74
C LEU A 111 2.54 3.40 4.52
N VAL A 112 1.66 3.22 5.51
CA VAL A 112 0.62 2.18 5.47
C VAL A 112 -0.30 2.40 4.27
N ILE A 113 -0.82 3.62 4.08
CA ILE A 113 -1.76 3.88 2.99
C ILE A 113 -1.08 3.70 1.62
N SER A 114 0.15 4.19 1.45
CA SER A 114 0.90 4.05 0.20
C SER A 114 1.13 2.57 -0.16
N LEU A 115 1.63 1.77 0.79
CA LEU A 115 1.90 0.35 0.55
C LEU A 115 0.62 -0.46 0.34
N VAL A 116 -0.42 -0.23 1.14
CA VAL A 116 -1.70 -0.93 0.99
C VAL A 116 -2.31 -0.65 -0.38
N SER A 117 -2.30 0.62 -0.83
CA SER A 117 -2.80 0.97 -2.16
C SER A 117 -2.02 0.25 -3.26
N THR A 118 -0.68 0.25 -3.18
CA THR A 118 0.17 -0.38 -4.20
C THR A 118 0.02 -1.91 -4.23
N PHE A 119 0.03 -2.56 -3.07
CA PHE A 119 -0.14 -4.03 -3.02
C PHE A 119 -1.56 -4.47 -3.35
N SER A 120 -2.58 -3.64 -3.10
CA SER A 120 -3.95 -3.92 -3.56
C SER A 120 -4.02 -3.97 -5.08
N TYR A 121 -3.38 -3.03 -5.77
CA TYR A 121 -3.26 -3.08 -7.23
C TYR A 121 -2.58 -4.37 -7.71
N PHE A 122 -1.44 -4.75 -7.10
CA PHE A 122 -0.76 -5.99 -7.47
C PHE A 122 -1.66 -7.22 -7.23
N GLN A 123 -2.36 -7.26 -6.09
CA GLN A 123 -3.32 -8.31 -5.79
C GLN A 123 -4.42 -8.41 -6.85
N GLU A 124 -4.94 -7.29 -7.35
CA GLU A 124 -5.94 -7.25 -8.43
C GLU A 124 -5.40 -7.83 -9.74
N ILE A 125 -4.18 -7.49 -10.13
CA ILE A 125 -3.55 -8.04 -11.34
C ILE A 125 -3.37 -9.56 -11.22
N VAL A 126 -2.87 -10.04 -10.08
CA VAL A 126 -2.71 -11.49 -9.85
C VAL A 126 -4.07 -12.19 -9.85
N ALA A 127 -5.10 -11.61 -9.23
CA ALA A 127 -6.45 -12.17 -9.23
C ALA A 127 -7.06 -12.22 -10.64
N MET A 128 -6.84 -11.18 -11.45
CA MET A 128 -7.25 -11.13 -12.85
C MET A 128 -6.56 -12.25 -13.65
N ARG A 129 -5.26 -12.43 -13.48
CA ARG A 129 -4.51 -13.48 -14.18
C ARG A 129 -5.00 -14.89 -13.77
N ILE A 130 -5.21 -15.14 -12.49
CA ILE A 130 -5.78 -16.41 -12.00
C ILE A 130 -7.11 -16.69 -12.71
N ASN A 131 -8.00 -15.70 -12.75
CA ASN A 131 -9.31 -15.81 -13.39
C ASN A 131 -9.18 -16.13 -14.89
N MET A 132 -8.28 -15.45 -15.62
CA MET A 132 -8.02 -15.74 -17.03
C MET A 132 -7.59 -17.19 -17.26
N ILE A 133 -6.69 -17.72 -16.42
CA ILE A 133 -6.21 -19.11 -16.51
C ILE A 133 -7.35 -20.09 -16.22
N GLU A 134 -8.10 -19.88 -15.13
CA GLU A 134 -9.15 -20.79 -14.69
C GLU A 134 -10.34 -20.86 -15.66
N ASN A 135 -10.66 -19.73 -16.32
CA ASN A 135 -11.76 -19.65 -17.28
C ASN A 135 -11.33 -19.90 -18.74
N GLY A 136 -10.11 -20.38 -18.96
CA GLY A 136 -9.64 -20.78 -20.30
C GLY A 136 -9.50 -19.61 -21.28
N ALA A 137 -9.40 -18.38 -20.78
CA ALA A 137 -9.11 -17.18 -21.59
C ALA A 137 -7.62 -17.08 -21.97
N VAL A 138 -6.81 -18.07 -21.56
CA VAL A 138 -5.40 -18.20 -21.93
C VAL A 138 -5.32 -19.19 -23.09
N GLU A 139 -5.07 -18.68 -24.30
CA GLU A 139 -4.68 -19.53 -25.42
C GLU A 139 -3.45 -20.35 -25.00
N GLY A 140 -3.63 -21.66 -24.91
CA GLY A 140 -2.56 -22.57 -24.53
C GLY A 140 -1.40 -22.44 -25.51
N VAL A 141 -0.24 -22.00 -25.02
CA VAL A 141 1.01 -22.17 -25.77
C VAL A 141 1.25 -23.68 -25.83
N ASN A 142 0.91 -24.22 -26.99
CA ASN A 142 0.99 -25.62 -27.33
C ASN A 142 2.47 -26.03 -27.38
N HIS A 143 3.07 -26.36 -26.24
CA HIS A 143 4.34 -27.07 -26.22
C HIS A 143 4.05 -28.51 -26.64
N GLY A 144 4.12 -28.76 -27.96
CA GLY A 144 3.92 -30.07 -28.57
C GLY A 144 4.79 -31.16 -27.93
N PRO A 145 4.50 -32.44 -28.22
CA PRO A 145 5.18 -33.55 -27.54
C PRO A 145 6.68 -33.47 -27.80
N LEU A 146 7.45 -33.44 -26.71
CA LEU A 146 8.88 -33.68 -26.75
C LEU A 146 9.09 -35.13 -27.21
N ASN A 147 9.45 -35.30 -28.48
CA ASN A 147 10.01 -36.53 -29.02
C ASN A 147 11.52 -36.56 -28.78
#